data_AF-A0A965HKN5-F1
#
_entry.id   AF-A0A965HKN5-F1
#
_cell.length_a   1.000
_cell.length_b   1.000
_cell.length_c   1.000
_cell.angle_alpha   90.00
_cell.angle_beta   90.00
_cell.angle_gamma   90.00
#
_symmetry.space_group_name_H-M   'P 1'
#
loop_
_entity.id
_entity.type
_entity.pdbx_description
1 polymer ?
#
loop_
_entity_poly.entity_id
_entity_poly.type
_entity_poly.pdbx_seq_one_letter_code
_entity_poly.pdbx_strand_id
1 'polypeptide(L)'
;MDKVELTNELIRIAKPAGINIVEATSLDQETRSLNLDSLDTLMFTIYLADLYGIPEEKLKELSPMRVTEPDGSQRPSMTLKMIFDFVDKHKTKEPENLAEAVKNLK
;
A
#
# COMPACT_ATOMS: atom_id res chain seq x y z
N MET A 1 14.66 3.70 -4.58
CA MET A 1 13.44 4.43 -4.94
C MET A 1 12.79 4.97 -3.68
N ASP A 2 12.23 6.17 -3.72
CA ASP A 2 11.48 6.71 -2.57
C ASP A 2 10.13 5.98 -2.44
N LYS A 3 9.90 5.35 -1.28
CA LYS A 3 8.69 4.57 -1.00
C LYS A 3 7.47 5.45 -0.81
N VAL A 4 7.65 6.67 -0.28
CA VAL A 4 6.55 7.64 -0.09
C VAL A 4 6.09 8.17 -1.45
N GLU A 5 7.03 8.52 -2.34
CA GLU A 5 6.69 8.92 -3.71
C GLU A 5 5.99 7.79 -4.48
N LEU A 6 6.50 6.55 -4.38
CA LEU A 6 5.86 5.38 -4.97
C LEU A 6 4.44 5.21 -4.44
N THR A 7 4.24 5.33 -3.13
CA THR A 7 2.90 5.24 -2.54
C THR A 7 1.95 6.28 -3.15
N ASN A 8 2.38 7.53 -3.27
CA ASN A 8 1.54 8.60 -3.81
C ASN A 8 1.13 8.34 -5.26
N GLU A 9 2.05 7.83 -6.08
CA GLU A 9 1.74 7.44 -7.45
C GLU A 9 0.79 6.23 -7.52
N LEU A 10 1.00 5.21 -6.70
CA LEU A 10 0.14 4.03 -6.65
C LEU A 10 -1.27 4.37 -6.13
N ILE A 11 -1.41 5.28 -5.16
CA ILE A 11 -2.72 5.73 -4.69
C ILE A 11 -3.51 6.41 -5.81
N ARG A 12 -2.84 7.21 -6.65
CA ARG A 12 -3.45 7.87 -7.82
C ARG A 12 -3.94 6.85 -8.87
N ILE A 13 -3.31 5.68 -8.94
CA ILE A 13 -3.71 4.59 -9.84
C ILE A 13 -4.84 3.75 -9.22
N ALA A 14 -4.73 3.41 -7.94
CA ALA A 14 -5.67 2.54 -7.24
C ALA A 14 -7.05 3.19 -7.02
N LYS A 15 -7.11 4.53 -6.88
CA LYS A 15 -8.35 5.23 -6.61
C LYS A 15 -9.16 5.57 -7.87
N PRO A 16 -10.49 5.38 -7.85
CA PRO A 16 -11.39 5.91 -8.87
C PRO A 16 -11.27 7.44 -9.04
N ALA A 17 -11.40 7.91 -10.28
CA ALA A 17 -11.38 9.33 -10.60
C ALA A 17 -12.44 10.11 -9.81
N GLY A 18 -12.04 11.22 -9.18
CA GLY A 18 -12.92 12.12 -8.44
C GLY A 18 -12.95 11.93 -6.91
N ILE A 19 -12.20 10.97 -6.35
CA ILE A 19 -12.03 10.83 -4.90
C ILE A 19 -10.86 11.69 -4.42
N ASN A 20 -11.03 12.37 -3.27
CA ASN A 20 -9.93 13.10 -2.62
C ASN A 20 -8.80 12.14 -2.24
N ILE A 21 -7.63 12.39 -2.83
CA ILE A 21 -6.36 11.72 -2.52
C ILE A 21 -5.70 12.49 -1.38
N VAL A 22 -5.31 11.77 -0.34
CA VAL A 22 -4.43 12.29 0.71
C VAL A 22 -3.07 11.69 0.45
N GLU A 23 -2.08 12.54 0.17
CA GLU A 23 -0.71 12.10 -0.07
C GLU A 23 -0.06 11.65 1.23
N ALA A 24 0.67 10.54 1.14
CA ALA A 24 1.57 10.10 2.17
C ALA A 24 2.74 11.08 2.30
N THR A 25 3.10 11.39 3.53
CA THR A 25 4.25 12.17 3.95
C THR A 25 5.25 11.33 4.75
N SER A 26 4.84 10.15 5.24
CA SER A 26 5.69 9.22 5.98
C SER A 26 5.19 7.78 5.86
N LEU A 27 6.09 6.81 6.01
CA LEU A 27 5.74 5.39 6.07
C LEU A 27 5.01 4.99 7.36
N ASP A 28 5.12 5.80 8.42
CA ASP A 28 4.42 5.52 9.68
C ASP A 28 2.92 5.86 9.62
N GLN A 29 2.45 6.46 8.52
CA GLN A 29 1.05 6.76 8.33
C GLN A 29 0.22 5.50 8.08
N GLU A 30 -0.98 5.50 8.66
CA GLU A 30 -1.98 4.47 8.42
C GLU A 30 -2.64 4.66 7.06
N THR A 31 -2.94 3.58 6.35
CA THR A 31 -3.62 3.61 5.05
C THR A 31 -4.96 4.36 5.12
N ARG A 32 -5.66 4.23 6.24
CA ARG A 32 -6.92 4.94 6.53
C ARG A 32 -6.76 6.45 6.61
N SER A 33 -5.64 6.93 7.17
CA SER A 33 -5.34 8.36 7.22
C SER A 33 -5.12 8.95 5.82
N LEU A 34 -4.75 8.09 4.86
CA LEU A 34 -4.62 8.41 3.43
C LEU A 34 -5.96 8.28 2.68
N ASN A 35 -7.05 8.10 3.42
CA ASN A 35 -8.39 7.85 2.90
C ASN A 35 -8.45 6.59 2.02
N LEU A 36 -7.56 5.61 2.24
CA LEU A 36 -7.62 4.31 1.56
C LEU A 36 -8.56 3.40 2.35
N ASP A 37 -9.62 2.94 1.70
CA ASP A 37 -10.48 1.92 2.28
C ASP A 37 -9.85 0.51 2.14
N SER A 38 -10.59 -0.52 2.56
CA SER A 38 -10.10 -1.91 2.48
C SER A 38 -9.86 -2.38 1.05
N LEU A 39 -10.65 -1.91 0.08
CA LEU A 39 -10.52 -2.28 -1.32
C LEU A 39 -9.35 -1.52 -1.96
N ASP A 40 -9.20 -0.23 -1.67
CA ASP A 40 -8.06 0.58 -2.09
C ASP A 40 -6.75 -0.02 -1.57
N THR A 41 -6.74 -0.42 -0.30
CA THR A 41 -5.57 -1.04 0.35
C THR A 41 -5.25 -2.39 -0.30
N LEU A 42 -6.26 -3.18 -0.68
CA LEU A 42 -6.06 -4.44 -1.40
C LEU A 42 -5.48 -4.21 -2.80
N MET A 43 -6.04 -3.27 -3.56
CA MET A 43 -5.52 -2.94 -4.90
C MET A 43 -4.08 -2.42 -4.83
N PHE A 44 -3.80 -1.56 -3.84
CA PHE A 44 -2.46 -1.07 -3.56
C PHE A 44 -1.45 -2.19 -3.29
N THR A 45 -1.81 -3.19 -2.48
CA THR A 45 -0.92 -4.32 -2.18
C THR A 45 -0.76 -5.27 -3.37
N ILE A 46 -1.78 -5.43 -4.21
CA ILE A 46 -1.67 -6.18 -5.48
C ILE A 46 -0.70 -5.49 -6.43
N TYR A 47 -0.78 -4.17 -6.59
CA TYR A 47 0.17 -3.44 -7.43
C TYR A 47 1.59 -3.53 -6.91
N LEU A 48 1.80 -3.43 -5.60
CA LEU A 48 3.11 -3.66 -5.00
C LEU A 48 3.59 -5.11 -5.23
N ALA A 49 2.71 -6.10 -5.13
CA ALA A 49 3.10 -7.48 -5.39
C ALA A 49 3.53 -7.70 -6.83
N ASP A 50 2.78 -7.20 -7.80
CA ASP A 50 3.18 -7.32 -9.20
C ASP A 50 4.49 -6.57 -9.46
N LEU A 51 4.64 -5.36 -8.90
CA LEU A 51 5.84 -4.55 -9.03
C LEU A 51 7.09 -5.23 -8.46
N TYR A 52 6.98 -5.86 -7.30
CA TYR A 52 8.09 -6.51 -6.59
C TYR A 52 8.16 -8.03 -6.81
N GLY A 53 7.29 -8.58 -7.66
CA GLY A 53 7.24 -10.01 -7.99
C GLY A 53 6.85 -10.91 -6.81
N ILE A 54 6.01 -10.40 -5.92
CA ILE A 54 5.51 -11.15 -4.77
C ILE A 54 4.38 -12.07 -5.26
N PRO A 55 4.46 -13.39 -5.03
CA PRO A 55 3.36 -14.28 -5.37
C PRO A 55 2.08 -13.90 -4.63
N GLU A 56 0.93 -13.95 -5.31
CA GLU A 56 -0.36 -13.59 -4.73
C GLU A 56 -0.69 -14.40 -3.47
N GLU A 57 -0.27 -15.67 -3.40
CA GLU A 57 -0.44 -16.50 -2.21
C GLU A 57 0.22 -15.89 -0.96
N LYS A 58 1.33 -15.16 -1.12
CA LYS A 58 2.00 -14.46 -0.03
C LYS A 58 1.22 -13.25 0.44
N LEU A 59 0.49 -12.57 -0.45
CA LEU A 59 -0.36 -11.43 -0.04
C LEU A 59 -1.41 -11.83 1.00
N LYS A 60 -1.84 -13.09 1.03
CA LYS A 60 -2.77 -13.60 2.05
C LYS A 60 -2.15 -13.63 3.46
N GLU A 61 -0.82 -13.62 3.56
CA GLU A 61 -0.10 -13.52 4.84
C GLU A 61 -0.07 -12.08 5.38
N LEU A 62 -0.33 -11.07 4.52
CA LEU A 62 -0.39 -9.67 4.92
C LEU A 62 -1.72 -9.40 5.64
N SER A 63 -1.68 -9.46 6.98
CA SER A 63 -2.84 -9.22 7.83
C SER A 63 -2.76 -7.86 8.52
N PRO A 64 -3.85 -7.05 8.49
CA PRO A 64 -3.91 -5.81 9.27
C PRO A 64 -3.87 -6.10 10.77
N MET A 65 -3.22 -5.21 11.52
CA MET A 65 -3.29 -5.23 12.99
C MET A 65 -4.64 -4.69 13.45
N ARG A 66 -5.10 -5.09 14.64
CA ARG A 66 -6.31 -4.50 15.25
C ARG A 66 -5.90 -3.36 16.18
N VAL A 67 -6.46 -2.17 15.95
CA VAL A 67 -6.32 -1.01 16.83
C VAL A 67 -7.64 -0.75 17.54
N THR A 68 -7.56 -0.34 18.81
CA THR A 68 -8.72 0.06 19.61
C THR A 68 -8.94 1.55 19.44
N GLU A 69 -10.10 1.91 18.90
CA GLU A 69 -10.54 3.29 18.74
C GLU A 69 -10.97 3.90 20.10
N PRO A 70 -11.07 5.24 20.23
CA PRO A 70 -11.52 5.89 21.46
C PRO A 70 -12.91 5.46 21.95
N ASP A 71 -13.75 4.96 21.05
CA ASP A 71 -15.10 4.42 21.36
C ASP A 71 -15.07 2.95 21.86
N GLY A 72 -13.89 2.34 21.97
CA GLY A 72 -13.69 0.95 22.38
C GLY A 72 -13.86 -0.06 21.24
N SER A 73 -14.21 0.36 20.03
CA SER A 73 -14.30 -0.54 18.88
C SER A 73 -12.91 -0.95 18.37
N GLN A 74 -12.77 -2.21 17.95
CA GLN A 74 -11.54 -2.68 17.29
C GLN A 74 -11.69 -2.61 15.79
N ARG A 75 -10.73 -1.97 15.13
CA ARG A 75 -10.72 -1.84 13.68
C ARG A 75 -9.38 -2.27 13.08
N PRO A 76 -9.38 -2.86 11.86
CA PRO A 76 -8.14 -3.26 11.19
C PRO A 76 -7.36 -2.02 10.71
N SER A 77 -6.16 -1.78 11.26
CA SER A 77 -5.23 -0.75 10.81
C SER A 77 -3.99 -1.39 10.16
N MET A 78 -3.40 -0.67 9.21
CA MET A 78 -2.17 -1.05 8.54
C MET A 78 -1.40 0.22 8.20
N THR A 79 -0.11 0.27 8.55
CA THR A 79 0.77 1.37 8.16
C THR A 79 1.46 1.05 6.84
N LEU A 80 1.86 2.08 6.11
CA LEU A 80 2.67 1.90 4.90
C LEU A 80 3.97 1.15 5.21
N LYS A 81 4.58 1.42 6.38
CA LYS A 81 5.78 0.73 6.85
C LYS A 81 5.55 -0.77 6.95
N MET A 82 4.43 -1.24 7.53
CA MET A 82 4.12 -2.68 7.59
C MET A 82 4.02 -3.31 6.21
N ILE A 83 3.41 -2.60 5.25
CA ILE A 83 3.29 -3.07 3.87
C ILE A 83 4.68 -3.19 3.24
N PHE A 84 5.52 -2.16 3.38
CA PHE A 84 6.85 -2.17 2.79
C PHE A 84 7.83 -3.13 3.48
N ASP A 85 7.71 -3.33 4.79
CA ASP A 85 8.46 -4.37 5.51
C ASP A 85 8.08 -5.76 4.98
N PHE A 86 6.80 -5.99 4.69
CA PHE A 86 6.32 -7.21 4.04
C PHE A 86 6.87 -7.35 2.61
N VAL A 87 6.84 -6.26 1.82
CA VAL A 87 7.41 -6.25 0.48
C VAL A 87 8.89 -6.60 0.51
N ASP A 88 9.68 -5.96 1.37
CA ASP A 88 11.13 -6.21 1.46
C ASP A 88 11.44 -7.66 1.87
N LYS A 89 10.58 -8.28 2.69
CA LYS A 89 10.72 -9.67 3.11
C LYS A 89 10.42 -10.67 1.99
N HIS A 90 9.51 -10.35 1.07
CA HIS A 90 8.95 -11.31 0.10
C HIS A 90 9.21 -10.96 -1.37
N LYS A 91 9.79 -9.79 -1.68
CA LYS A 91 10.11 -9.37 -3.03
C LYS A 91 11.05 -10.36 -3.72
N THR A 92 10.80 -10.57 -5.01
CA THR A 92 11.65 -11.39 -5.89
C THR A 92 12.30 -10.57 -7.01
N LYS A 93 11.80 -9.35 -7.24
CA LYS A 93 12.38 -8.33 -8.12
C LYS A 93 12.25 -6.96 -7.47
N GLU A 94 13.03 -6.01 -7.96
CA GLU A 94 12.99 -4.62 -7.52
C GLU A 94 13.04 -3.72 -8.77
N PRO A 95 12.05 -2.82 -8.97
CA PRO A 95 12.07 -1.89 -10.08
C PRO A 95 13.24 -0.91 -9.95
N GLU A 96 13.86 -0.53 -11.07
CA GLU A 96 15.03 0.35 -11.04
C GLU A 96 14.64 1.78 -10.64
N ASN A 97 13.45 2.22 -11.06
CA ASN A 97 12.95 3.57 -10.81
C ASN A 97 11.42 3.65 -10.82
N LEU A 98 10.91 4.80 -10.35
CA LEU A 98 9.48 5.07 -10.25
C LEU A 98 8.78 4.99 -11.62
N ALA A 99 9.39 5.53 -12.68
CA ALA A 99 8.78 5.54 -14.00
C ALA A 99 8.58 4.13 -14.56
N GLU A 100 9.55 3.24 -14.36
CA GLU A 100 9.41 1.81 -14.70
C GLU A 100 8.32 1.16 -13.85
N ALA A 101 8.25 1.50 -12.56
CA ALA A 101 7.30 0.92 -11.62
C ALA A 101 5.84 1.18 -12.01
N VAL A 102 5.49 2.40 -12.43
CA VAL A 102 4.12 2.75 -12.81
C VAL A 102 3.78 2.49 -14.28
N LYS A 103 4.76 2.25 -15.14
CA LYS A 103 4.53 2.06 -16.59
C LYS A 103 3.65 0.85 -16.92
N ASN A 104 3.73 -0.21 -16.11
CA ASN A 104 3.02 -1.47 -16.35
C ASN A 104 1.70 -1.59 -15.57
N LEU A 105 1.32 -0.57 -14.78
CA LEU A 105 0.16 -0.60 -13.90
C LEU A 105 -1.09 0.10 -14.49
N LYS A 106 -1.06 0.49 -15.77
CA LYS A 106 -2.13 1.18 -16.50
C LYS A 106 -2.78 0.31 -17.56
#